data_AF-A0A7Y5LVE3-F1
#
_entry.id   AF-A0A7Y5LVE3-F1
#
_cell.length_a   1.000
_cell.length_b   1.000
_cell.length_c   1.000
_cell.angle_alpha   90.00
_cell.angle_beta   90.00
_cell.angle_gamma   90.00
#
_symmetry.space_group_name_H-M   'P 1'
#
loop_
_entity.id
_entity.type
_entity.pdbx_description
1 polymer ?
#
loop_
_entity_poly.entity_id
_entity_poly.type
_entity_poly.pdbx_seq_one_letter_code
_entity_poly.pdbx_strand_id
1 'polypeptide(L)'
;METHVNYHICNAFPIPRPDYRNPLRARVIELTGRLAAADDRFESWAKAVGVRCGAMKPAAKADHVAELDAVVAHLYGLSETHLKHAFETFHEGWDFSERLAAVLEHYRAWRGRNDA
;
A
#
# COMPACT_ATOMS: atom_id res chain seq x y z
N MET A 1 -23.06 -19.60 -13.74
CA MET A 1 -22.36 -18.77 -12.75
C MET A 1 -22.35 -17.35 -13.27
N GLU A 2 -22.95 -16.41 -12.55
CA GLU A 2 -22.89 -14.98 -12.90
C GLU A 2 -21.46 -14.47 -12.73
N THR A 3 -20.78 -14.20 -13.85
CA THR A 3 -19.45 -13.59 -13.88
C THR A 3 -19.52 -12.06 -13.99
N HIS A 4 -20.71 -11.47 -13.83
CA HIS A 4 -20.94 -10.07 -14.16
C HIS A 4 -20.80 -9.17 -12.93
N VAL A 5 -19.55 -8.78 -12.64
CA VAL A 5 -19.26 -7.72 -11.67
C VAL A 5 -19.63 -6.37 -12.32
N ASN A 6 -20.63 -5.67 -11.77
CA ASN A 6 -21.05 -4.36 -12.25
C ASN A 6 -20.36 -3.24 -11.44
N TYR A 7 -20.04 -2.12 -12.09
CA TYR A 7 -19.41 -0.94 -11.46
C TYR A 7 -20.14 -0.44 -10.21
N HIS A 8 -21.46 -0.62 -10.10
CA HIS A 8 -22.22 -0.26 -8.90
C HIS A 8 -21.76 -1.01 -7.65
N ILE A 9 -21.29 -2.26 -7.79
CA ILE A 9 -20.76 -3.06 -6.68
C ILE A 9 -19.39 -2.50 -6.24
N CYS A 10 -18.49 -2.27 -7.19
CA CYS A 10 -17.16 -1.73 -6.89
C CYS A 10 -17.23 -0.30 -6.31
N ASN A 11 -18.17 0.50 -6.79
CA ASN A 11 -18.37 1.87 -6.29
C ASN A 11 -18.91 1.92 -4.86
N ALA A 12 -19.51 0.84 -4.36
CA ALA A 12 -19.99 0.74 -2.99
C ALA A 12 -18.88 0.34 -2.00
N PHE A 13 -17.69 -0.06 -2.48
CA PHE A 13 -16.60 -0.41 -1.58
C PHE A 13 -16.08 0.82 -0.83
N PRO A 14 -15.75 0.71 0.46
CA PRO A 14 -15.29 1.81 1.30
C PRO A 14 -13.81 2.14 1.02
N ILE A 15 -13.47 2.37 -0.25
CA ILE A 15 -12.11 2.71 -0.68
C ILE A 15 -11.94 4.23 -0.57
N PRO A 16 -10.96 4.72 0.20
CA PRO A 16 -10.66 6.16 0.28
C PRO A 16 -10.43 6.75 -1.11
N ARG A 17 -11.08 7.87 -1.40
CA ARG A 17 -10.92 8.63 -2.65
C ARG A 17 -10.28 10.00 -2.38
N PRO A 18 -9.01 10.04 -1.91
CA PRO A 18 -8.31 11.30 -1.68
C PRO A 18 -8.15 12.08 -2.99
N ASP A 19 -8.03 13.40 -2.88
CA ASP A 19 -7.77 14.27 -4.03
C ASP A 19 -6.49 13.88 -4.78
N TYR A 20 -6.42 14.21 -6.08
CA TYR A 20 -5.24 13.93 -6.91
C TYR A 20 -3.96 14.57 -6.39
N ARG A 21 -4.05 15.71 -5.68
CA ARG A 21 -2.92 16.42 -5.08
C ARG A 21 -2.52 15.87 -3.72
N ASN A 22 -3.26 14.90 -3.17
CA ASN A 22 -2.93 14.31 -1.88
C ASN A 22 -1.60 13.52 -1.97
N PRO A 23 -0.59 13.84 -1.14
CA PRO A 23 0.71 13.20 -1.21
C PRO A 23 0.66 11.70 -0.87
N LEU A 24 -0.23 11.28 0.04
CA LEU A 24 -0.43 9.87 0.37
C LEU A 24 -0.93 9.09 -0.85
N ARG A 25 -1.85 9.68 -1.62
CA ARG A 25 -2.36 9.09 -2.87
C ARG A 25 -1.23 8.90 -3.88
N ALA A 26 -0.42 9.93 -4.10
CA ALA A 26 0.70 9.86 -5.04
C ALA A 26 1.71 8.78 -4.63
N ARG A 27 2.03 8.69 -3.33
CA ARG A 27 2.95 7.67 -2.82
C ARG A 27 2.40 6.25 -2.97
N VAL A 28 1.12 6.02 -2.66
CA VAL A 28 0.50 4.70 -2.89
C VAL A 28 0.62 4.28 -4.34
N ILE A 29 0.34 5.18 -5.29
CA ILE A 29 0.45 4.89 -6.72
C ILE A 29 1.89 4.52 -7.09
N GLU A 30 2.87 5.26 -6.58
CA GLU A 30 4.30 4.98 -6.84
C GLU A 30 4.73 3.61 -6.27
N LEU A 31 4.41 3.34 -5.00
CA LEU A 31 4.79 2.09 -4.32
C LEU A 31 4.13 0.87 -4.97
N THR A 32 2.81 0.93 -5.16
CA THR A 32 2.05 -0.15 -5.83
C THR A 32 2.51 -0.34 -7.26
N GLY A 33 2.71 0.77 -7.98
CA GLY A 33 3.38 0.86 -9.27
C GLY A 33 4.65 0.02 -9.30
N ARG A 34 5.60 0.38 -8.44
CA ARG A 34 6.90 -0.26 -8.43
C ARG A 34 6.84 -1.74 -8.03
N LEU A 35 5.97 -2.09 -7.07
CA LEU A 35 5.82 -3.46 -6.55
C LEU A 35 5.21 -4.41 -7.57
N ALA A 36 4.27 -3.94 -8.40
CA ALA A 36 3.65 -4.78 -9.45
C ALA A 36 4.51 -4.89 -10.72
N ALA A 37 5.41 -3.94 -10.98
CA ALA A 37 6.31 -3.95 -12.15
C ALA A 37 7.52 -4.90 -11.93
N ALA A 38 7.24 -6.19 -11.71
CA ALA A 38 8.26 -7.17 -11.32
C ALA A 38 9.21 -7.59 -12.45
N ASP A 39 8.74 -7.60 -13.69
CA ASP A 39 9.46 -8.04 -14.88
C ASP A 39 8.94 -7.35 -16.15
N ASP A 40 9.63 -7.57 -17.26
CA ASP A 40 9.44 -6.85 -18.53
C ASP A 40 8.03 -6.97 -19.12
N ARG A 41 7.23 -7.96 -18.70
CA ARG A 41 5.81 -8.07 -19.10
C ARG A 41 4.99 -6.85 -18.66
N PHE A 42 5.46 -6.15 -17.64
CA PHE A 42 4.82 -4.96 -17.08
C PHE A 42 5.46 -3.65 -17.54
N GLU A 43 6.38 -3.65 -18.51
CA GLU A 43 7.11 -2.45 -18.92
C GLU A 43 6.18 -1.33 -19.42
N SER A 44 5.19 -1.66 -20.25
CA SER A 44 4.20 -0.70 -20.76
C SER A 44 3.39 -0.04 -19.63
N TRP A 45 2.99 -0.85 -18.64
CA TRP A 45 2.26 -0.38 -17.47
C TRP A 45 3.15 0.46 -16.54
N ALA A 46 4.38 0.00 -16.28
CA ALA A 46 5.35 0.73 -15.47
C ALA A 46 5.63 2.12 -16.06
N LYS A 47 5.77 2.21 -17.39
CA LYS A 47 5.92 3.47 -18.11
C LYS A 47 4.69 4.37 -17.99
N ALA A 48 3.49 3.81 -18.08
CA ALA A 48 2.25 4.58 -17.94
C ALA A 48 2.07 5.14 -16.51
N VAL A 49 2.51 4.40 -15.49
CA VAL A 49 2.49 4.84 -14.09
C VAL A 49 3.67 5.75 -13.75
N GLY A 50 4.77 5.69 -14.51
CA GLY A 50 5.99 6.46 -14.29
C GLY A 50 6.97 5.83 -13.29
N VAL A 51 6.94 4.51 -13.13
CA VAL A 51 7.81 3.77 -12.20
C VAL A 51 8.84 2.91 -12.94
N ARG A 52 9.91 2.51 -12.22
CA ARG A 52 10.90 1.56 -12.74
C ARG A 52 10.30 0.15 -12.87
N CYS A 53 10.61 -0.51 -13.98
CA CYS A 53 10.28 -1.93 -14.19
C CYS A 53 11.45 -2.84 -13.80
N GLY A 54 11.16 -4.09 -13.45
CA GLY A 54 12.14 -5.13 -13.23
C GLY A 54 12.35 -5.50 -11.76
N ALA A 55 13.13 -6.56 -11.55
CA ALA A 55 13.29 -7.20 -10.25
C ALA A 55 13.75 -6.22 -9.15
N MET A 56 13.28 -6.48 -7.94
CA MET A 56 13.65 -5.72 -6.75
C MET A 56 14.29 -6.64 -5.73
N LYS A 57 15.32 -6.14 -5.03
CA LYS A 57 15.95 -6.86 -3.92
C LYS A 57 14.88 -7.17 -2.83
N PRO A 58 14.89 -8.36 -2.21
CA PRO A 58 13.89 -8.73 -1.22
C PRO A 58 13.73 -7.72 -0.08
N ALA A 59 14.84 -7.20 0.46
CA ALA A 59 14.80 -6.19 1.52
C ALA A 59 14.10 -4.89 1.09
N ALA A 60 14.42 -4.39 -0.12
CA ALA A 60 13.76 -3.20 -0.66
C ALA A 60 12.26 -3.45 -0.90
N LYS A 61 11.90 -4.66 -1.34
CA LYS A 61 10.50 -5.05 -1.54
C LYS A 61 9.74 -5.07 -0.22
N ALA A 62 10.32 -5.66 0.82
CA ALA A 62 9.73 -5.69 2.16
C ALA A 62 9.52 -4.27 2.72
N ASP A 63 10.51 -3.40 2.54
CA ASP A 63 10.41 -1.99 2.95
C ASP A 63 9.30 -1.23 2.19
N HIS A 64 9.20 -1.40 0.86
CA HIS A 64 8.12 -0.79 0.06
C HIS A 64 6.73 -1.30 0.49
N VAL A 65 6.63 -2.58 0.85
CA VAL A 65 5.38 -3.18 1.36
C VAL A 65 5.02 -2.59 2.73
N ALA A 66 6.01 -2.46 3.63
CA ALA A 66 5.78 -1.87 4.94
C ALA A 66 5.38 -0.38 4.86
N GLU A 67 6.04 0.39 3.98
CA GLU A 67 5.65 1.78 3.72
C GLU A 67 4.24 1.85 3.12
N LEU A 68 3.90 0.96 2.18
CA LEU A 68 2.58 0.93 1.57
C LEU A 68 1.48 0.70 2.60
N ASP A 69 1.65 -0.30 3.48
CA ASP A 69 0.68 -0.59 4.55
C ASP A 69 0.46 0.64 5.46
N ALA A 70 1.55 1.35 5.78
CA ALA A 70 1.50 2.57 6.60
C ALA A 70 0.76 3.72 5.92
N VAL A 71 1.03 3.99 4.64
CA VAL A 71 0.37 5.08 3.89
C VAL A 71 -1.11 4.75 3.67
N VAL A 72 -1.44 3.49 3.37
CA VAL A 72 -2.83 3.03 3.24
C VAL A 72 -3.56 3.19 4.58
N ALA A 73 -2.93 2.85 5.71
CA ALA A 73 -3.53 3.04 7.02
C ALA A 73 -3.92 4.51 7.29
N HIS A 74 -3.07 5.47 6.89
CA HIS A 74 -3.42 6.90 6.96
C HIS A 74 -4.62 7.25 6.08
N LEU A 75 -4.68 6.73 4.86
CA LEU A 75 -5.81 6.97 3.94
C LEU A 75 -7.15 6.44 4.48
N TYR A 76 -7.12 5.32 5.19
CA TYR A 76 -8.30 4.74 5.85
C TYR A 76 -8.58 5.34 7.23
N GLY A 77 -7.78 6.31 7.71
CA GLY A 77 -7.94 6.91 9.03
C GLY A 77 -7.68 5.94 10.18
N LEU A 78 -6.83 4.93 9.97
CA LEU A 78 -6.50 3.93 10.98
C LEU A 78 -5.51 4.49 12.00
N SER A 79 -5.66 4.05 13.26
CA SER A 79 -4.71 4.31 14.35
C SER A 79 -3.62 3.24 14.40
N GLU A 80 -2.55 3.48 15.16
CA GLU A 80 -1.53 2.45 15.43
C GLU A 80 -2.13 1.21 16.10
N THR A 81 -3.16 1.37 16.94
CA THR A 81 -3.89 0.25 17.57
C THR A 81 -4.65 -0.56 16.53
N HIS A 82 -5.31 0.09 15.56
CA HIS A 82 -5.99 -0.62 14.46
C HIS A 82 -4.99 -1.40 13.59
N LEU A 83 -3.82 -0.83 13.32
CA LEU A 83 -2.75 -1.51 12.60
C LEU A 83 -2.30 -2.77 13.35
N LYS A 84 -1.96 -2.67 14.64
CA LYS A 84 -1.57 -3.83 15.46
C LYS A 84 -2.64 -4.91 15.43
N HIS A 85 -3.89 -4.54 15.62
CA HIS A 85 -5.01 -5.49 15.61
C HIS A 85 -5.18 -6.19 14.26
N ALA A 86 -5.00 -5.48 13.14
CA ALA A 86 -5.03 -6.09 11.81
C ALA A 86 -3.93 -7.14 11.64
N PHE A 87 -2.69 -6.82 12.04
CA PHE A 87 -1.59 -7.78 11.99
C PHE A 87 -1.83 -8.98 12.92
N GLU A 88 -2.29 -8.75 14.15
CA GLU A 88 -2.66 -9.82 15.10
C GLU A 88 -3.79 -10.71 14.59
N THR A 89 -4.73 -10.18 13.81
CA THR A 89 -5.87 -10.95 13.30
C THR A 89 -5.53 -11.77 12.07
N PHE A 90 -4.69 -11.25 11.17
CA PHE A 90 -4.49 -11.81 9.82
C PHE A 90 -3.11 -12.46 9.57
N HIS A 91 -2.32 -12.74 10.62
CA HIS A 91 -0.95 -13.27 10.47
C HIS A 91 -0.84 -14.82 10.40
N GLU A 92 -1.91 -15.54 10.06
CA GLU A 92 -1.91 -17.01 10.14
C GLU A 92 -0.66 -17.64 9.49
N GLY A 93 0.15 -18.32 10.32
CA GLY A 93 1.31 -19.09 9.87
C GLY A 93 2.62 -18.31 9.69
N TRP A 94 2.73 -17.04 10.08
CA TRP A 94 3.99 -16.28 10.01
C TRP A 94 4.23 -15.32 11.19
N ASP A 95 5.50 -15.10 11.53
CA ASP A 95 5.87 -14.07 12.52
C ASP A 95 5.79 -12.68 11.88
N PHE A 96 4.84 -11.88 12.37
CA PHE A 96 4.57 -10.56 11.84
C PHE A 96 5.34 -9.43 12.51
N SER A 97 6.09 -9.73 13.57
CA SER A 97 6.69 -8.74 14.46
C SER A 97 7.62 -7.78 13.72
N GLU A 98 8.48 -8.30 12.85
CA GLU A 98 9.42 -7.48 12.07
C GLU A 98 8.70 -6.57 11.07
N ARG A 99 7.70 -7.09 10.35
CA ARG A 99 6.93 -6.29 9.38
C ARG A 99 6.11 -5.22 10.11
N LEU A 100 5.44 -5.57 11.21
CA LEU A 100 4.67 -4.62 12.01
C LEU A 100 5.56 -3.50 12.56
N ALA A 101 6.77 -3.82 13.03
CA ALA A 101 7.73 -2.82 13.47
C ALA A 101 8.06 -1.82 12.34
N ALA A 102 8.42 -2.33 11.16
CA ALA A 102 8.72 -1.49 10.00
C ALA A 102 7.51 -0.63 9.55
N VAL A 103 6.30 -1.20 9.57
CA VAL A 103 5.06 -0.47 9.25
C VAL A 103 4.81 0.66 10.24
N LEU A 104 5.01 0.42 11.54
CA LEU A 104 4.83 1.44 12.57
C LEU A 104 5.87 2.57 12.45
N GLU A 105 7.11 2.25 12.07
CA GLU A 105 8.14 3.26 11.78
C GLU A 105 7.73 4.17 10.63
N HIS A 106 7.33 3.58 9.49
CA HIS A 106 6.82 4.34 8.34
C HIS A 106 5.57 5.14 8.69
N TYR A 107 4.65 4.55 9.44
CA TYR A 107 3.40 5.20 9.84
C TYR A 107 3.67 6.47 10.67
N ARG A 108 4.59 6.41 11.62
CA ARG A 108 5.00 7.57 12.44
C ARG A 108 5.72 8.62 11.60
N ALA A 109 6.59 8.20 10.68
CA ALA A 109 7.29 9.10 9.77
C ALA A 109 6.31 9.86 8.86
N TRP A 110 5.24 9.20 8.38
CA TRP A 110 4.19 9.84 7.59
C TRP A 110 3.26 10.73 8.41
N ARG A 111 2.96 10.39 9.66
CA ARG A 111 2.21 11.26 10.58
C ARG A 111 2.91 12.61 10.74
N GLY A 112 4.21 12.60 11.05
CA GLY A 112 4.98 13.83 11.23
C GLY A 112 5.10 14.71 9.97
N ARG A 113 4.91 14.14 8.78
CA ARG A 113 4.90 14.89 7.49
C ARG A 113 3.55 15.49 7.15
N ASN A 114 2.48 14.96 7.72
CA ASN A 114 1.11 15.41 7.48
C ASN A 114 0.67 16.46 8.50
N ASP A 115 1.35 16.54 9.65
CA ASP A 115 1.12 17.51 10.72
C ASP A 115 1.96 18.81 10.56
N ALA A 116 2.82 18.89 9.54
CA ALA A 116 3.71 20.01 9.22
C ALA A 116 3.25 20.78 7.97
#